data_AF-A0A444ZS19-F1
#
_entry.id   AF-A0A444ZS19-F1
#
_cell.length_a   1.000
_cell.length_b   1.000
_cell.length_c   1.000
_cell.angle_alpha   90.00
_cell.angle_beta   90.00
_cell.angle_gamma   90.00
#
_symmetry.space_group_name_H-M   'P 1'
#
loop_
_entity.id
_entity.type
_entity.pdbx_description
1 polymer ?
#
loop_
_entity_poly.entity_id
_entity_poly.type
_entity_poly.pdbx_seq_one_letter_code
_entity_poly.pdbx_strand_id
1 'polypeptide(L)'
;MSWDRVDPVPEYPFGLPLFCQLASCEGRLVLMGGWDPQSYEPITAVFVYDFRTGRWRRGKDMPEKRSFFAIGSATGRVYIAGGHDENKNAMKSAWAYDPKGDEWFGLDPMTRARDECEGVVVGDEFWVVSGYDTESQGMFEGSAEVLEIESGMWKRVEGVWETGRCPRSCAGIAKDRKAVSWIGSGPGLQVGVRGVVVGPKTLVTGSEYEGAEHGFYLGEMGEGQNRKLRRISVPDEFSGFVQSGCSVVI
;
A
#
# COMPACT_ATOMS: atom_id res chain seq x y z
N MET A 1 5.82 -22.07 7.68
CA MET A 1 4.90 -21.16 6.97
C MET A 1 3.90 -22.05 6.28
N SER A 2 2.60 -21.88 6.57
CA SER A 2 1.53 -22.41 5.73
C SER A 2 1.11 -21.33 4.75
N TRP A 3 0.42 -21.74 3.70
CA TRP A 3 -0.18 -20.86 2.71
C TRP A 3 -1.62 -21.29 2.56
N ASP A 4 -2.53 -20.35 2.76
CA ASP A 4 -3.96 -20.61 2.83
C ASP A 4 -4.70 -19.48 2.10
N ARG A 5 -5.85 -19.81 1.51
CA ARG A 5 -6.73 -18.82 0.87
C ARG A 5 -7.73 -18.30 1.89
N VAL A 6 -7.94 -17.00 1.87
CA VAL A 6 -9.11 -16.37 2.49
C VAL A 6 -10.29 -16.53 1.52
N ASP A 7 -11.51 -16.64 2.05
CA ASP A 7 -12.73 -16.66 1.25
C ASP A 7 -12.73 -15.52 0.21
N PRO A 8 -13.33 -15.72 -0.99
CA PRO A 8 -13.41 -14.67 -1.98
C PRO A 8 -14.14 -13.44 -1.45
N VAL A 9 -13.72 -12.27 -1.92
CA VAL A 9 -14.37 -11.00 -1.59
C VAL A 9 -15.78 -11.01 -2.19
N PRO A 10 -16.82 -10.58 -1.43
CA PRO A 10 -18.16 -10.43 -1.97
C PRO A 10 -18.14 -9.56 -3.23
N GLU A 11 -19.03 -9.84 -4.19
CA GLU A 11 -19.08 -9.17 -5.52
C GLU A 11 -17.90 -9.52 -6.46
N TYR A 12 -16.80 -10.07 -5.93
CA TYR A 12 -15.55 -10.33 -6.66
C TYR A 12 -15.06 -11.79 -6.50
N PRO A 13 -15.85 -12.81 -6.89
CA PRO A 13 -15.55 -14.23 -6.62
C PRO A 13 -14.37 -14.80 -7.44
N PHE A 14 -13.95 -14.12 -8.51
CA PHE A 14 -12.94 -14.60 -9.45
C PHE A 14 -11.63 -13.79 -9.42
N GLY A 15 -11.52 -12.77 -8.57
CA GLY A 15 -10.34 -11.93 -8.49
C GLY A 15 -10.65 -10.58 -7.87
N LEU A 16 -9.64 -9.97 -7.26
CA LEU A 16 -9.78 -8.67 -6.61
C LEU A 16 -9.96 -7.54 -7.65
N PRO A 17 -10.52 -6.39 -7.24
CA PRO A 17 -10.48 -5.19 -8.09
C PRO A 17 -9.03 -4.83 -8.47
N LEU A 18 -8.84 -4.41 -9.71
CA LEU A 18 -7.54 -4.00 -10.23
C LEU A 18 -7.05 -2.77 -9.47
N PHE A 19 -5.77 -2.74 -9.09
CA PHE A 19 -5.19 -1.62 -8.33
C PHE A 19 -5.88 -1.28 -7.00
N CYS A 20 -6.71 -2.18 -6.44
CA CYS A 20 -7.20 -2.04 -5.07
C CYS A 20 -6.04 -2.00 -4.07
N GLN A 21 -6.31 -1.34 -2.95
CA GLN A 21 -5.39 -1.23 -1.82
C GLN A 21 -5.84 -2.09 -0.64
N LEU A 22 -4.85 -2.59 0.11
CA LEU A 22 -5.05 -3.42 1.29
C LEU A 22 -4.40 -2.80 2.51
N ALA A 23 -5.10 -2.84 3.64
CA ALA A 23 -4.54 -2.49 4.94
C ALA A 23 -5.03 -3.46 6.02
N SER A 24 -4.19 -3.66 7.03
CA SER A 24 -4.57 -4.37 8.25
C SER A 24 -4.92 -3.37 9.36
N CYS A 25 -6.03 -3.57 10.03
CA CYS A 25 -6.47 -2.68 11.10
C CYS A 25 -7.20 -3.47 12.20
N GLU A 26 -6.61 -3.54 13.39
CA GLU A 26 -7.17 -4.24 14.57
C GLU A 26 -7.71 -5.65 14.27
N GLY A 27 -6.88 -6.52 13.69
CA GLY A 27 -7.28 -7.90 13.37
C GLY A 27 -8.24 -8.01 12.18
N ARG A 28 -8.40 -6.96 11.38
CA ARG A 28 -9.18 -6.95 10.13
C ARG A 28 -8.30 -6.69 8.93
N LEU A 29 -8.66 -7.27 7.79
CA LEU A 29 -8.16 -6.87 6.48
C LEU A 29 -9.19 -5.96 5.84
N VAL A 30 -8.75 -4.80 5.37
CA VAL A 30 -9.59 -3.83 4.65
C VAL A 30 -9.09 -3.76 3.22
N LEU A 31 -9.99 -4.03 2.27
CA LEU A 31 -9.78 -3.87 0.84
C LEU A 31 -10.61 -2.68 0.37
N MET A 32 -10.02 -1.80 -0.44
CA MET A 32 -10.76 -0.65 -0.97
C MET A 32 -10.26 -0.16 -2.33
N GLY A 33 -11.20 0.38 -3.11
CA GLY A 33 -10.93 1.11 -4.34
C GLY A 33 -10.36 0.28 -5.48
N GLY A 34 -9.65 0.95 -6.39
CA GLY A 34 -9.19 0.35 -7.63
C GLY A 34 -10.27 0.37 -8.70
N TRP A 35 -10.17 -0.53 -9.67
CA TRP A 35 -11.08 -0.64 -10.82
C TRP A 35 -11.77 -1.99 -10.83
N ASP A 36 -13.01 -1.98 -11.27
CA ASP A 36 -13.75 -3.20 -11.55
C ASP A 36 -13.07 -3.98 -12.70
N PRO A 37 -12.77 -5.28 -12.53
CA PRO A 37 -11.98 -6.03 -13.51
C PRO A 37 -12.75 -6.35 -14.80
N GLN A 38 -14.07 -6.18 -14.82
CA GLN A 38 -14.90 -6.46 -15.99
C GLN A 38 -15.16 -5.19 -16.82
N SER A 39 -15.52 -4.10 -16.15
CA SER A 39 -15.86 -2.83 -16.78
C SER A 39 -14.68 -1.88 -16.92
N TYR A 40 -13.60 -2.09 -16.16
CA TYR A 40 -12.45 -1.19 -16.03
C TYR A 40 -12.80 0.20 -15.46
N GLU A 41 -13.96 0.33 -14.82
CA GLU A 41 -14.40 1.57 -14.19
C GLU A 41 -13.84 1.68 -12.75
N PRO A 42 -13.43 2.88 -12.31
CA PRO A 42 -13.01 3.08 -10.93
C PRO A 42 -14.17 2.88 -9.95
N ILE A 43 -13.91 2.16 -8.86
CA ILE A 43 -14.90 1.82 -7.85
C ILE A 43 -14.62 2.50 -6.51
N THR A 44 -15.67 2.68 -5.71
CA THR A 44 -15.62 3.17 -4.32
C THR A 44 -15.76 2.05 -3.30
N ALA A 45 -15.82 0.80 -3.75
CA ALA A 45 -16.17 -0.32 -2.88
C ALA A 45 -15.12 -0.55 -1.78
N VAL A 46 -15.62 -0.91 -0.60
CA VAL A 46 -14.83 -1.25 0.59
C VAL A 46 -15.32 -2.59 1.12
N PHE A 47 -14.40 -3.50 1.38
CA PHE A 47 -14.67 -4.80 1.97
C PHE A 47 -13.79 -5.01 3.20
N VAL A 48 -14.38 -5.58 4.25
CA VAL A 48 -13.67 -5.82 5.51
C VAL A 48 -13.78 -7.29 5.85
N TYR A 49 -12.64 -7.97 5.97
CA TYR A 49 -12.55 -9.33 6.48
C TYR A 49 -12.17 -9.29 7.96
N ASP A 50 -13.02 -9.87 8.80
CA ASP A 50 -12.74 -9.99 10.24
C ASP A 50 -12.21 -11.39 10.55
N PHE A 51 -10.93 -11.47 10.94
CA PHE A 51 -10.27 -12.75 11.23
C PHE A 51 -10.85 -13.48 12.44
N ARG A 52 -11.54 -12.81 13.37
CA ARG A 52 -12.23 -13.51 14.47
C ARG A 52 -13.45 -14.27 14.00
N THR A 53 -14.16 -13.73 13.01
CA THR A 53 -15.38 -14.36 12.48
C THR A 53 -15.13 -15.21 11.24
N GLY A 54 -13.98 -15.01 10.57
CA GLY A 54 -13.65 -15.65 9.31
C GLY A 54 -14.60 -15.23 8.18
N ARG A 55 -15.05 -13.97 8.17
CA ARG A 55 -16.06 -13.50 7.22
C ARG A 55 -15.75 -12.12 6.67
N TRP A 56 -16.10 -11.95 5.40
CA TRP A 56 -16.18 -10.65 4.77
C TRP A 56 -17.50 -9.95 5.09
N ARG A 57 -17.46 -8.62 5.13
CA ARG A 57 -18.62 -7.74 5.02
C ARG A 57 -18.36 -6.64 4.00
N ARG A 58 -19.42 -6.14 3.37
CA ARG A 58 -19.38 -4.87 2.63
C ARG A 58 -19.31 -3.73 3.65
N GLY A 59 -18.35 -2.83 3.49
CA GLY A 59 -18.24 -1.61 4.27
C GLY A 59 -18.82 -0.40 3.55
N LYS A 60 -18.87 0.73 4.23
CA LYS A 60 -19.28 2.01 3.66
C LYS A 60 -18.33 2.44 2.54
N ASP A 61 -18.89 2.82 1.40
CA ASP A 61 -18.15 3.25 0.22
C ASP A 61 -17.20 4.41 0.51
N MET A 62 -16.06 4.40 -0.18
CA MET A 62 -15.16 5.54 -0.20
C MET A 62 -15.90 6.81 -0.63
N PRO A 63 -15.63 7.97 -0.03
CA PRO A 63 -16.28 9.23 -0.40
C PRO A 63 -15.99 9.68 -1.83
N GLU A 64 -14.87 9.24 -2.40
CA GLU A 64 -14.40 9.60 -3.73
C GLU A 64 -13.82 8.35 -4.41
N LYS A 65 -14.05 8.21 -5.73
CA LYS A 65 -13.33 7.23 -6.56
C LYS A 65 -11.85 7.60 -6.58
N ARG A 66 -10.98 6.62 -6.35
CA ARG A 66 -9.53 6.80 -6.48
C ARG A 66 -8.80 5.51 -6.79
N SER A 67 -7.67 5.64 -7.50
CA SER A 67 -6.75 4.54 -7.81
C SER A 67 -5.31 4.96 -7.54
N PHE A 68 -4.42 3.98 -7.34
CA PHE A 68 -2.99 4.22 -7.06
C PHE A 68 -2.71 5.20 -5.90
N PHE A 69 -3.60 5.22 -4.92
CA PHE A 69 -3.50 6.05 -3.73
C PHE A 69 -2.65 5.37 -2.65
N ALA A 70 -2.09 6.19 -1.76
CA ALA A 70 -1.42 5.71 -0.56
C ALA A 70 -2.43 5.22 0.47
N ILE A 71 -2.11 4.11 1.14
CA ILE A 71 -2.91 3.54 2.24
C ILE A 71 -2.02 3.25 3.45
N GLY A 72 -2.53 3.45 4.65
CA GLY A 72 -1.83 3.16 5.89
C GLY A 72 -2.80 2.90 7.03
N SER A 73 -2.38 2.21 8.09
CA SER A 73 -3.22 1.94 9.26
C SER A 73 -2.50 2.36 10.53
N ALA A 74 -3.18 3.16 11.35
CA ALA A 74 -2.70 3.62 12.65
C ALA A 74 -3.92 3.90 13.54
N THR A 75 -3.73 3.86 14.86
CA THR A 75 -4.73 4.33 15.85
C THR A 75 -6.16 3.79 15.63
N GLY A 76 -6.29 2.54 15.15
CA GLY A 76 -7.59 1.88 14.91
C GLY A 76 -8.31 2.34 13.64
N ARG A 77 -7.65 3.09 12.76
CA ARG A 77 -8.19 3.62 11.50
C ARG A 77 -7.29 3.30 10.31
N VAL A 78 -7.90 3.30 9.12
CA VAL A 78 -7.20 3.21 7.84
C VAL A 78 -7.19 4.58 7.17
N TYR A 79 -6.00 5.12 6.92
CA TYR A 79 -5.76 6.40 6.27
C TYR A 79 -5.51 6.18 4.77
N ILE A 80 -6.11 7.01 3.94
CA ILE A 80 -5.87 7.07 2.50
C ILE A 80 -5.59 8.49 2.06
N ALA A 81 -4.71 8.65 1.07
CA ALA A 81 -4.39 9.95 0.49
C ALA A 81 -3.89 9.82 -0.94
N GLY A 82 -4.12 10.86 -1.74
CA GLY A 82 -3.65 10.91 -3.13
C GLY A 82 -4.33 9.90 -4.04
N GLY A 83 -3.59 9.41 -5.04
CA GLY A 83 -4.09 8.68 -6.19
C GLY A 83 -4.63 9.62 -7.26
N HIS A 84 -5.42 9.08 -8.18
CA HIS A 84 -6.14 9.87 -9.19
C HIS A 84 -7.63 9.56 -9.26
N ASP A 85 -8.38 10.54 -9.75
CA ASP A 85 -9.82 10.43 -10.05
C ASP A 85 -10.08 9.72 -11.40
N GLU A 86 -11.35 9.58 -11.76
CA GLU A 86 -11.77 8.95 -13.04
C GLU A 86 -11.26 9.67 -14.30
N ASN A 87 -10.85 10.93 -14.19
CA ASN A 87 -10.26 11.72 -15.26
C ASN A 87 -8.72 11.71 -15.23
N LYS A 88 -8.11 10.86 -14.39
CA LYS A 88 -6.67 10.75 -14.17
C LYS A 88 -6.03 12.03 -13.62
N ASN A 89 -6.79 12.85 -12.92
CA ASN A 89 -6.24 13.99 -12.19
C ASN A 89 -5.68 13.51 -10.85
N ALA A 90 -4.43 13.85 -10.57
CA ALA A 90 -3.81 13.59 -9.28
C ALA A 90 -4.59 14.31 -8.16
N MET A 91 -4.78 13.61 -7.03
CA MET A 91 -5.59 14.10 -5.92
C MET A 91 -4.71 14.55 -4.75
N LYS A 92 -5.20 15.55 -4.01
CA LYS A 92 -4.65 15.99 -2.72
C LYS A 92 -5.48 15.56 -1.52
N SER A 93 -6.70 15.08 -1.75
CA SER A 93 -7.64 14.74 -0.68
C SER A 93 -7.20 13.49 0.07
N ALA A 94 -7.49 13.49 1.36
CA ALA A 94 -7.18 12.43 2.29
C ALA A 94 -8.37 12.13 3.20
N TRP A 95 -8.48 10.88 3.61
CA TRP A 95 -9.58 10.38 4.42
C TRP A 95 -9.08 9.34 5.42
N ALA A 96 -9.77 9.23 6.56
CA ALA A 96 -9.61 8.13 7.50
C ALA A 96 -10.89 7.31 7.58
N TYR A 97 -10.76 5.99 7.58
CA TYR A 97 -11.85 5.04 7.71
C TYR A 97 -11.76 4.30 9.04
N ASP A 98 -12.86 4.27 9.78
CA ASP A 98 -13.04 3.40 10.95
C ASP A 98 -13.69 2.08 10.50
N PRO A 99 -12.94 0.97 10.41
CA PRO A 99 -13.49 -0.33 10.00
C PRO A 99 -14.37 -0.98 11.07
N LYS A 100 -14.39 -0.48 12.30
CA LYS A 100 -15.28 -0.95 13.36
C LYS A 100 -16.61 -0.20 13.34
N GLY A 101 -16.55 1.12 13.22
CA GLY A 101 -17.72 2.01 13.13
C GLY A 101 -18.37 2.05 11.74
N ASP A 102 -17.66 1.64 10.69
CA ASP A 102 -18.08 1.76 9.29
C ASP A 102 -18.25 3.23 8.84
N GLU A 103 -17.37 4.11 9.30
CA GLU A 103 -17.46 5.55 9.10
C GLU A 103 -16.20 6.14 8.46
N TRP A 104 -16.40 7.19 7.66
CA TRP A 104 -15.36 7.96 7.02
C TRP A 104 -15.24 9.34 7.64
N PHE A 105 -14.00 9.80 7.83
CA PHE A 105 -13.64 11.10 8.36
C PHE A 105 -12.79 11.84 7.32
N GLY A 106 -13.23 13.03 6.93
CA GLY A 106 -12.44 13.90 6.07
C GLY A 106 -11.22 14.43 6.81
N LEU A 107 -10.07 14.46 6.14
CA LEU A 107 -8.84 15.06 6.64
C LEU A 107 -8.54 16.32 5.83
N ASP A 108 -7.72 17.20 6.39
CA ASP A 108 -7.16 18.30 5.60
C ASP A 108 -6.40 17.73 4.38
N PRO A 109 -6.43 18.42 3.23
CA PRO A 109 -5.73 17.94 2.05
C PRO A 109 -4.22 18.11 2.18
N MET A 110 -3.47 17.25 1.47
CA MET A 110 -2.05 17.43 1.25
C MET A 110 -1.74 18.78 0.56
N THR A 111 -0.51 19.25 0.69
CA THR A 111 -0.06 20.49 0.04
C THR A 111 0.13 20.31 -1.46
N ARG A 112 0.45 19.09 -1.90
CA ARG A 112 0.58 18.70 -3.31
C ARG A 112 -0.24 17.46 -3.62
N ALA A 113 -0.78 17.43 -4.84
CA ALA A 113 -1.42 16.24 -5.37
C ALA A 113 -0.37 15.16 -5.69
N ARG A 114 -0.72 13.90 -5.48
CA ARG A 114 0.18 12.76 -5.71
C ARG A 114 -0.57 11.57 -6.27
N ASP A 115 -0.32 11.24 -7.53
CA ASP A 115 -0.69 9.97 -8.14
C ASP A 115 0.45 8.95 -8.03
N GLU A 116 0.13 7.66 -8.05
CA GLU A 116 1.07 6.55 -7.92
C GLU A 116 2.02 6.66 -6.72
N CYS A 117 1.50 7.17 -5.61
CA CYS A 117 2.24 7.32 -4.35
C CYS A 117 2.17 6.05 -3.49
N GLU A 118 3.10 5.92 -2.55
CA GLU A 118 3.14 4.80 -1.60
C GLU A 118 2.84 5.27 -0.17
N GLY A 119 2.00 4.51 0.54
CA GLY A 119 1.64 4.79 1.93
C GLY A 119 2.53 4.03 2.92
N VAL A 120 3.08 4.73 3.91
CA VAL A 120 3.85 4.11 4.99
C VAL A 120 3.46 4.73 6.32
N VAL A 121 3.19 3.91 7.34
CA VAL A 121 2.95 4.39 8.70
C VAL A 121 4.20 4.14 9.55
N VAL A 122 4.67 5.18 10.25
CA VAL A 122 5.79 5.10 11.20
C VAL A 122 5.44 5.83 12.47
N GLY A 123 5.22 5.08 13.55
CA GLY A 123 4.73 5.65 14.80
C GLY A 123 3.36 6.28 14.59
N ASP A 124 3.26 7.59 14.86
CA ASP A 124 2.04 8.40 14.68
C ASP A 124 2.05 9.25 13.39
N GLU A 125 2.93 8.91 12.44
CA GLU A 125 3.01 9.59 11.15
C GLU A 125 2.52 8.69 10.01
N PHE A 126 1.63 9.21 9.16
CA PHE A 126 1.28 8.61 7.88
C PHE A 126 1.98 9.35 6.73
N TRP A 127 2.87 8.63 6.05
CA TRP A 127 3.71 9.13 4.97
C TRP A 127 3.13 8.75 3.61
N VAL A 128 2.99 9.75 2.74
CA VAL A 128 2.62 9.61 1.33
C VAL A 128 3.87 9.90 0.51
N VAL A 129 4.58 8.83 0.16
CA VAL A 129 5.91 8.88 -0.43
C VAL A 129 5.83 9.03 -1.95
N SER A 130 6.55 10.01 -2.48
CA SER A 130 6.71 10.25 -3.92
C SER A 130 5.37 10.38 -4.65
N GLY A 131 5.30 9.92 -5.90
CA GLY A 131 4.21 10.22 -6.82
C GLY A 131 4.48 11.49 -7.61
N TYR A 132 3.49 11.90 -8.39
CA TYR A 132 3.55 13.07 -9.26
C TYR A 132 2.19 13.78 -9.32
N ASP A 133 2.16 15.04 -9.76
CA ASP A 133 0.92 15.76 -10.01
C ASP A 133 0.40 15.50 -11.44
N THR A 134 -0.78 16.04 -11.77
CA THR A 134 -1.42 15.86 -13.09
C THR A 134 -0.56 16.37 -14.25
N GLU A 135 0.24 17.41 -14.02
CA GLU A 135 1.03 18.07 -15.08
C GLU A 135 2.38 17.38 -15.31
N SER A 136 2.81 16.57 -14.34
CA SER A 136 4.11 15.88 -14.31
C SER A 136 3.97 14.37 -14.34
N GLN A 137 2.94 13.83 -15.01
CA GLN A 137 2.69 12.38 -15.08
C GLN A 137 3.95 11.56 -15.41
N GLY A 138 4.23 10.56 -14.55
CA GLY A 138 5.41 9.70 -14.62
C GLY A 138 6.69 10.28 -14.04
N MET A 139 6.72 11.57 -13.68
CA MET A 139 7.88 12.25 -13.11
C MET A 139 7.86 12.18 -11.58
N PHE A 140 8.12 10.99 -11.03
CA PHE A 140 8.11 10.73 -9.59
C PHE A 140 9.00 11.71 -8.80
N GLU A 141 8.41 12.41 -7.83
CA GLU A 141 9.12 13.35 -6.97
C GLU A 141 9.95 12.63 -5.89
N GLY A 142 11.06 13.23 -5.46
CA GLY A 142 11.85 12.74 -4.31
C GLY A 142 11.29 13.12 -2.93
N SER A 143 10.14 13.78 -2.88
CA SER A 143 9.52 14.32 -1.66
C SER A 143 8.42 13.41 -1.10
N ALA A 144 7.98 13.64 0.13
CA ALA A 144 6.81 13.00 0.73
C ALA A 144 5.92 14.03 1.45
N GLU A 145 4.61 13.76 1.52
CA GLU A 145 3.70 14.44 2.45
C GLU A 145 3.54 13.58 3.69
N VAL A 146 3.57 14.19 4.86
CA VAL A 146 3.50 13.48 6.14
C VAL A 146 2.38 14.07 6.96
N LEU A 147 1.38 13.25 7.26
CA LEU A 147 0.32 13.56 8.21
C LEU A 147 0.80 13.15 9.60
N GLU A 148 0.90 14.11 10.50
CA GLU A 148 0.97 13.83 11.93
C GLU A 148 -0.45 13.55 12.43
N ILE A 149 -0.70 12.32 12.88
CA ILE A 149 -2.06 11.81 13.06
C ILE A 149 -2.75 12.47 14.26
N GLU A 150 -2.04 12.67 15.36
CA GLU A 150 -2.55 13.36 16.55
C GLU A 150 -3.00 14.80 16.25
N SER A 151 -2.19 15.57 15.49
CA SER A 151 -2.47 16.97 15.19
C SER A 151 -3.36 17.16 13.96
N GLY A 152 -3.42 16.16 13.08
CA GLY A 152 -4.09 16.25 11.78
C GLY A 152 -3.34 17.12 10.76
N MET A 153 -2.12 17.56 11.08
CA MET A 153 -1.37 18.49 10.23
C MET A 153 -0.48 17.79 9.22
N TRP A 154 -0.51 18.29 7.99
CA TRP A 154 0.41 17.89 6.93
C TRP A 154 1.70 18.70 6.95
N LYS A 155 2.82 18.04 6.69
CA LYS A 155 4.11 18.66 6.36
C LYS A 155 4.76 17.97 5.16
N ARG A 156 5.45 18.75 4.34
CA ARG A 156 6.27 18.22 3.23
C ARG A 156 7.69 17.94 3.71
N VAL A 157 8.22 16.80 3.31
CA VAL A 157 9.61 16.39 3.59
C VAL A 157 10.31 16.10 2.28
N GLU A 158 11.43 16.79 2.04
CA GLU A 158 12.23 16.64 0.82
C GLU A 158 13.31 15.55 0.98
N GLY A 159 13.80 15.01 -0.14
CA GLY A 159 14.92 14.06 -0.15
C GLY A 159 14.62 12.70 0.50
N VAL A 160 13.36 12.31 0.53
CA VAL A 160 12.86 11.05 1.11
C VAL A 160 13.06 9.89 0.13
N TRP A 161 12.90 10.15 -1.17
CA TRP A 161 12.92 9.14 -2.23
C TRP A 161 13.82 9.54 -3.40
N GLU A 162 14.18 8.56 -4.22
CA GLU A 162 14.96 8.77 -5.44
C GLU A 162 14.04 9.29 -6.56
N THR A 163 14.33 10.50 -7.06
CA THR A 163 13.55 11.15 -8.12
C THR A 163 13.51 10.29 -9.39
N GLY A 164 12.35 10.24 -10.05
CA GLY A 164 12.11 9.47 -11.27
C GLY A 164 11.82 7.99 -11.02
N ARG A 165 11.84 7.52 -9.77
CA ARG A 165 11.60 6.12 -9.43
C ARG A 165 10.20 5.90 -8.84
N CYS A 166 9.50 4.87 -9.31
CA CYS A 166 8.20 4.48 -8.76
C CYS A 166 8.30 4.05 -7.28
N PRO A 167 7.47 4.59 -6.37
CA PRO A 167 7.58 4.33 -4.93
C PRO A 167 6.99 3.02 -4.48
N ARG A 168 6.31 2.25 -5.34
CA ARG A 168 5.63 0.99 -4.95
C ARG A 168 6.54 -0.11 -4.37
N SER A 169 7.86 0.09 -4.43
CA SER A 169 8.86 -0.79 -3.80
C SER A 169 9.31 -0.32 -2.41
N CYS A 170 8.80 0.82 -1.95
CA CYS A 170 9.00 1.34 -0.62
C CYS A 170 8.25 0.44 0.37
N ALA A 171 8.90 0.10 1.48
CA ALA A 171 8.30 -0.75 2.51
C ALA A 171 8.55 -0.23 3.93
N GLY A 172 9.00 1.01 4.06
CA GLY A 172 9.35 1.61 5.35
C GLY A 172 10.12 2.91 5.21
N ILE A 173 10.19 3.67 6.30
CA ILE A 173 11.04 4.85 6.44
C ILE A 173 12.16 4.53 7.45
N ALA A 174 13.42 4.79 7.09
CA ALA A 174 14.58 4.60 7.96
C ALA A 174 14.69 5.71 9.02
N LYS A 175 15.58 5.53 10.01
CA LYS A 175 15.81 6.50 11.10
C LYS A 175 16.23 7.89 10.60
N ASP A 176 16.90 7.95 9.44
CA ASP A 176 17.30 9.19 8.77
C ASP A 176 16.19 9.82 7.90
N ARG A 177 14.96 9.31 8.03
CA ARG A 177 13.76 9.72 7.28
C ARG A 177 13.80 9.41 5.78
N LYS A 178 14.72 8.56 5.32
CA LYS A 178 14.72 8.09 3.92
C LYS A 178 13.82 6.87 3.76
N ALA A 179 13.04 6.87 2.69
CA ALA A 179 12.24 5.72 2.32
C ALA A 179 13.13 4.58 1.81
N VAL A 180 12.79 3.37 2.21
CA VAL A 180 13.59 2.16 1.98
C VAL A 180 13.00 1.38 0.80
N SER A 181 13.69 1.42 -0.35
CA SER A 181 13.37 0.58 -1.51
C SER A 181 13.99 -0.81 -1.38
N TRP A 182 13.24 -1.86 -1.71
CA TRP A 182 13.76 -3.24 -1.81
C TRP A 182 14.22 -3.64 -3.22
N ILE A 183 14.05 -2.79 -4.23
CA ILE A 183 14.59 -3.09 -5.56
C ILE A 183 16.12 -3.14 -5.49
N GLY A 184 16.72 -4.16 -6.10
CA GLY A 184 18.15 -4.41 -6.11
C GLY A 184 18.70 -5.00 -4.81
N SER A 185 17.85 -5.31 -3.82
CA SER A 185 18.29 -5.86 -2.53
C SER A 185 18.63 -7.35 -2.56
N GLY A 186 18.35 -8.04 -3.67
CA GLY A 186 18.70 -9.44 -3.88
C GLY A 186 18.62 -9.83 -5.37
N PRO A 187 19.17 -11.00 -5.74
CA PRO A 187 19.09 -11.51 -7.11
C PRO A 187 17.62 -11.74 -7.48
N GLY A 188 17.17 -11.08 -8.55
CA GLY A 188 15.81 -11.17 -9.06
C GLY A 188 14.78 -10.23 -8.44
N LEU A 189 15.17 -9.17 -7.71
CA LEU A 189 14.24 -8.15 -7.19
C LEU A 189 14.36 -6.84 -7.97
N GLN A 190 13.87 -6.80 -9.21
CA GLN A 190 13.95 -5.61 -10.06
C GLN A 190 12.56 -5.06 -10.41
N VAL A 191 11.64 -5.94 -10.78
CA VAL A 191 10.29 -5.62 -11.23
C VAL A 191 9.26 -6.12 -10.23
N GLY A 192 8.14 -5.40 -10.09
CA GLY A 192 7.02 -5.82 -9.23
C GLY A 192 7.35 -5.88 -7.73
N VAL A 193 8.46 -5.26 -7.30
CA VAL A 193 8.95 -5.44 -5.94
C VAL A 193 7.96 -4.89 -4.92
N ARG A 194 7.60 -5.70 -3.94
CA ARG A 194 6.76 -5.33 -2.80
C ARG A 194 7.40 -5.80 -1.51
N GLY A 195 7.32 -4.98 -0.47
CA GLY A 195 7.74 -5.33 0.87
C GLY A 195 6.59 -5.17 1.86
N VAL A 196 6.34 -6.20 2.66
CA VAL A 196 5.35 -6.18 3.73
C VAL A 196 6.07 -6.44 5.04
N VAL A 197 5.99 -5.50 5.98
CA VAL A 197 6.57 -5.67 7.32
C VAL A 197 5.72 -6.67 8.10
N VAL A 198 6.35 -7.73 8.62
CA VAL A 198 5.75 -8.82 9.40
C VAL A 198 6.57 -8.98 10.68
N GLY A 199 6.13 -8.32 11.75
CA GLY A 199 6.88 -8.27 13.01
C GLY A 199 8.29 -7.67 12.80
N PRO A 200 9.37 -8.36 13.22
CA PRO A 200 10.74 -7.86 13.02
C PRO A 200 11.30 -8.11 11.61
N LYS A 201 10.53 -8.72 10.71
CA LYS A 201 10.97 -9.11 9.37
C LYS A 201 10.18 -8.37 8.29
N THR A 202 10.67 -8.41 7.07
CA THR A 202 9.95 -7.96 5.88
C THR A 202 9.83 -9.13 4.91
N LEU A 203 8.60 -9.47 4.54
CA LEU A 203 8.36 -10.34 3.39
C LEU A 203 8.52 -9.48 2.14
N VAL A 204 9.44 -9.87 1.27
CA VAL A 204 9.73 -9.19 0.02
C VAL A 204 9.42 -10.12 -1.13
N THR A 205 8.74 -9.62 -2.14
CA THR A 205 8.47 -10.34 -3.39
C THR A 205 8.84 -9.46 -4.58
N GLY A 206 9.16 -10.06 -5.71
CA GLY A 206 9.50 -9.37 -6.96
C GLY A 206 10.09 -10.34 -7.98
N SER A 207 10.35 -9.83 -9.19
CA SER A 207 10.90 -10.61 -10.29
C SER A 207 12.10 -9.92 -10.95
N GLU A 208 12.90 -10.67 -11.71
CA GLU A 208 14.10 -10.15 -12.38
C GLU A 208 13.75 -9.24 -13.57
N TYR A 209 12.67 -9.57 -14.27
CA TYR A 209 12.13 -8.83 -15.39
C TYR A 209 10.61 -9.04 -15.46
N GLU A 210 9.94 -8.26 -16.32
CA GLU A 210 8.50 -8.35 -16.53
C GLU A 210 8.10 -9.73 -17.09
N GLY A 211 7.15 -10.39 -16.44
CA GLY A 211 6.69 -11.74 -16.81
C GLY A 211 7.52 -12.89 -16.23
N ALA A 212 8.65 -12.62 -15.57
CA ALA A 212 9.39 -13.66 -14.84
C ALA A 212 8.63 -14.12 -13.58
N GLU A 213 8.96 -15.33 -13.12
CA GLU A 213 8.45 -15.87 -11.85
C GLU A 213 8.83 -14.95 -10.68
N HIS A 214 7.88 -14.71 -9.77
CA HIS A 214 8.15 -13.92 -8.57
C HIS A 214 8.90 -14.76 -7.53
N GLY A 215 10.05 -14.25 -7.11
CA GLY A 215 10.77 -14.77 -5.96
C GLY A 215 10.21 -14.17 -4.66
N PHE A 216 10.15 -14.99 -3.60
CA PHE A 216 9.72 -14.55 -2.27
C PHE A 216 10.88 -14.69 -1.29
N TYR A 217 11.06 -13.68 -0.45
CA TYR A 217 12.20 -13.55 0.45
C TYR A 217 11.75 -13.04 1.81
N LEU A 218 12.38 -13.53 2.87
CA LEU A 218 12.30 -12.91 4.19
C LEU A 218 13.60 -12.14 4.45
N GLY A 219 13.46 -10.84 4.65
CA GLY A 219 14.52 -9.93 5.05
C GLY A 219 14.40 -9.53 6.50
N GLU A 220 15.55 -9.26 7.12
CA GLU A 220 15.63 -8.51 8.37
C GLU A 220 16.18 -7.11 8.05
N MET A 221 15.55 -6.07 8.58
CA MET A 221 16.05 -4.71 8.51
C MET A 221 17.20 -4.58 9.51
N GLY A 222 18.43 -4.91 9.09
CA GLY A 222 19.64 -4.66 9.87
C GLY A 222 20.03 -3.19 9.88
N GLU A 223 20.87 -2.77 10.84
CA GLU A 223 21.47 -1.44 10.80
C GLU A 223 22.46 -1.35 9.61
N GLY A 224 22.16 -0.48 8.63
CA GLY A 224 22.99 -0.23 7.44
C GLY A 224 22.43 -0.78 6.12
N GLN A 225 23.25 -0.79 5.06
CA GLN A 225 22.85 -1.25 3.71
C GLN A 225 22.85 -2.78 3.55
N ASN A 226 23.35 -3.54 4.53
CA ASN A 226 23.58 -4.98 4.38
C ASN A 226 22.33 -5.78 4.79
N ARG A 227 21.36 -5.88 3.87
CA ARG A 227 20.10 -6.58 4.11
C ARG A 227 20.25 -8.06 3.78
N LYS A 228 20.12 -8.92 4.79
CA LYS A 228 20.17 -10.37 4.59
C LYS A 228 18.79 -10.86 4.15
N LEU A 229 18.63 -11.10 2.86
CA LEU A 229 17.45 -11.77 2.31
C LEU A 229 17.65 -13.29 2.30
N ARG A 230 16.63 -14.02 2.77
CA ARG A 230 16.55 -15.47 2.63
C ARG A 230 15.36 -15.81 1.74
N ARG A 231 15.61 -16.42 0.58
CA ARG A 231 14.54 -16.94 -0.27
C ARG A 231 13.70 -17.96 0.51
N ILE A 232 12.39 -17.88 0.36
CA ILE A 232 11.43 -18.83 0.92
C ILE A 232 10.75 -19.60 -0.21
N SER A 233 10.40 -20.85 0.06
CA SER A 233 9.59 -21.64 -0.86
C SER A 233 8.12 -21.26 -0.68
N VAL A 234 7.47 -21.01 -1.81
CA VAL A 234 6.04 -20.69 -1.92
C VAL A 234 5.46 -21.71 -2.90
N PRO A 235 4.33 -22.36 -2.59
CA PRO A 235 3.69 -23.26 -3.54
C PRO A 235 3.30 -22.53 -4.82
N ASP A 236 3.34 -23.21 -5.97
CA ASP A 236 3.14 -22.60 -7.29
C ASP A 236 1.79 -21.86 -7.41
N GLU A 237 0.76 -22.33 -6.71
CA GLU A 237 -0.56 -21.69 -6.68
C GLU A 237 -0.62 -20.34 -5.92
N PHE A 238 0.47 -19.98 -5.21
CA PHE A 238 0.66 -18.71 -4.49
C PHE A 238 1.86 -17.91 -4.98
N SER A 239 2.58 -18.35 -6.03
CA SER A 239 3.82 -17.71 -6.52
C SER A 239 3.61 -16.64 -7.60
N GLY A 240 2.35 -16.22 -7.82
CA GLY A 240 1.99 -15.21 -8.81
C GLY A 240 2.40 -13.77 -8.44
N PHE A 241 2.06 -12.84 -9.32
CA PHE A 241 2.26 -11.41 -9.09
C PHE A 241 1.47 -10.92 -7.86
N VAL A 242 2.15 -10.14 -7.01
CA VAL A 242 1.54 -9.55 -5.81
C VAL A 242 1.22 -8.09 -6.06
N GLN A 243 -0.07 -7.78 -6.16
CA GLN A 243 -0.55 -6.41 -6.38
C GLN A 243 -0.36 -5.54 -5.12
N SER A 244 -0.79 -6.06 -3.97
CA SER A 244 -0.76 -5.40 -2.67
C SER A 244 -0.64 -6.45 -1.56
N GLY A 245 -0.23 -6.02 -0.36
CA GLY A 245 -0.10 -6.91 0.78
C GLY A 245 0.02 -6.12 2.09
N CYS A 246 -0.41 -6.73 3.18
CA CYS A 246 -0.26 -6.18 4.53
C CYS A 246 -0.03 -7.32 5.53
N SER A 247 0.36 -6.97 6.75
CA SER A 247 0.50 -7.94 7.84
C SER A 247 -0.56 -7.70 8.90
N VAL A 248 -1.34 -8.73 9.20
CA VAL A 248 -2.35 -8.70 10.25
C VAL A 248 -1.77 -9.33 11.50
N VAL A 249 -1.77 -8.58 12.60
CA VAL A 249 -1.50 -9.13 13.93
C VAL A 249 -2.87 -9.44 14.55
N ILE A 250 -3.07 -10.72 14.90
CA ILE A 250 -4.29 -11.25 15.51
C ILE A 250 -4.10 -11.39 17.01
#